data_AF-A0A5E6N5K5-F1
#
_entry.id   AF-A0A5E6N5K5-F1
#
_cell.length_a   1.000
_cell.length_b   1.000
_cell.length_c   1.000
_cell.angle_alpha   90.00
_cell.angle_beta   90.00
_cell.angle_gamma   90.00
#
_symmetry.space_group_name_H-M   'P 1'
#
loop_
_entity.id
_entity.type
_entity.pdbx_description
1 polymer ?
#
loop_
_entity_poly.entity_id
_entity_poly.type
_entity_poly.pdbx_seq_one_letter_code
_entity_poly.pdbx_strand_id
1 'polypeptide(L)'
;QLKAPTLATKGNLNNHLGVPMTLLRLAEKHQYAVIEMGANHLGEIAHLCEIASPEFAIVTNTLDAHIGEFGGFNNLVKAKGEIYSNHSKNIVNTQTSFTGDVSFGEGGNIFASNINNNSFDLNIFDNKVTVILQLLGRHNIDNALAASACAYALGIDIKLIKQGLEKTKLKKAD
;
A
#
# COMPACT_ATOMS: atom_id res chain seq x y z
N GLN A 1 -16.33 -9.52 -10.40
CA GLN A 1 -16.79 -8.14 -10.70
C GLN A 1 -15.82 -7.17 -10.02
N LEU A 2 -15.40 -6.06 -10.66
CA LEU A 2 -14.35 -5.14 -10.13
C LEU A 2 -14.79 -4.24 -8.97
N LYS A 3 -15.99 -4.44 -8.42
CA LYS A 3 -16.57 -3.52 -7.44
C LYS A 3 -17.05 -4.31 -6.24
N ALA A 4 -16.38 -4.05 -5.12
CA ALA A 4 -16.90 -4.28 -3.79
C ALA A 4 -16.96 -2.91 -3.09
N PRO A 5 -17.95 -2.64 -2.22
CA PRO A 5 -17.99 -1.38 -1.50
C PRO A 5 -16.77 -1.27 -0.59
N THR A 6 -15.92 -0.28 -0.85
CA THR A 6 -14.66 -0.05 -0.14
C THR A 6 -14.68 1.34 0.49
N LEU A 7 -14.37 1.41 1.78
CA LEU A 7 -14.06 2.67 2.45
C LEU A 7 -12.56 2.96 2.28
N ALA A 8 -12.19 4.21 2.03
CA ALA A 8 -10.80 4.62 2.01
C ALA A 8 -10.62 5.96 2.74
N THR A 9 -9.42 6.17 3.28
CA THR A 9 -8.99 7.48 3.81
C THR A 9 -9.23 8.58 2.77
N LYS A 10 -9.76 9.71 3.22
CA LYS A 10 -9.99 10.91 2.40
C LYS A 10 -9.01 12.00 2.79
N GLY A 11 -8.48 12.72 1.80
CA GLY A 11 -7.51 13.78 2.03
C GLY A 11 -6.31 13.28 2.85
N ASN A 12 -5.92 14.05 3.85
CA ASN A 12 -4.83 13.77 4.79
C ASN A 12 -5.33 13.27 6.16
N LEU A 13 -6.50 12.60 6.21
CA LEU A 13 -7.06 12.04 7.44
C LEU A 13 -6.35 10.73 7.84
N ASN A 14 -5.03 10.80 8.03
CA ASN A 14 -4.14 9.65 8.23
C ASN A 14 -3.43 9.65 9.59
N ASN A 15 -3.74 10.59 10.48
CA ASN A 15 -3.15 10.71 11.82
C ASN A 15 -4.09 10.23 12.94
N HIS A 16 -3.72 10.47 14.20
CA HIS A 16 -4.46 10.06 15.41
C HIS A 16 -5.89 10.63 15.52
N LEU A 17 -6.24 11.66 14.76
CA LEU A 17 -7.62 12.15 14.63
C LEU A 17 -8.28 11.62 13.34
N GLY A 18 -7.56 11.66 12.22
CA GLY A 18 -8.08 11.32 10.90
C GLY A 18 -8.44 9.85 10.74
N VAL A 19 -7.64 8.94 11.30
CA VAL A 19 -7.91 7.49 11.25
C VAL A 19 -9.20 7.15 11.97
N PRO A 20 -9.43 7.54 13.26
CA PRO A 20 -10.72 7.35 13.91
C PRO A 20 -11.89 7.95 13.13
N MET A 21 -11.76 9.16 12.59
CA MET A 21 -12.80 9.79 11.78
C MET A 21 -13.11 9.00 10.50
N THR A 22 -12.10 8.38 9.88
CA THR A 22 -12.30 7.49 8.75
C THR A 22 -13.04 6.23 9.20
N LEU A 23 -12.62 5.58 10.28
CA LEU A 23 -13.23 4.35 10.80
C LEU A 23 -14.69 4.54 11.23
N LEU A 24 -15.06 5.68 11.81
CA LEU A 24 -16.45 6.01 12.16
C LEU A 24 -17.39 6.09 10.95
N ARG A 25 -16.86 6.12 9.72
CA ARG A 25 -17.64 6.06 8.47
C ARG A 25 -17.83 4.62 7.95
N LEU A 26 -17.31 3.61 8.65
CA LEU A 26 -17.62 2.22 8.36
C LEU A 26 -19.13 1.97 8.48
N ALA A 27 -19.61 1.03 7.69
CA ALA A 27 -21.02 0.68 7.57
C ALA A 27 -21.09 -0.77 7.07
N GLU A 28 -22.16 -1.48 7.39
CA GLU A 28 -22.31 -2.91 7.08
C GLU A 28 -22.13 -3.26 5.59
N LYS A 29 -22.39 -2.31 4.69
CA LYS A 29 -22.18 -2.49 3.25
C LYS A 29 -20.71 -2.63 2.85
N HIS A 30 -19.78 -2.07 3.64
CA HIS A 30 -18.36 -2.06 3.29
C HIS A 30 -17.77 -3.46 3.45
N GLN A 31 -17.16 -3.96 2.39
CA GLN A 31 -16.43 -5.23 2.38
C GLN A 31 -14.93 -5.04 2.61
N TYR A 32 -14.40 -3.85 2.30
CA TYR A 32 -12.99 -3.52 2.47
C TYR A 32 -12.83 -2.13 3.05
N ALA A 33 -11.72 -1.91 3.76
CA ALA A 33 -11.26 -0.61 4.21
C ALA A 33 -9.78 -0.43 3.86
N VAL A 34 -9.43 0.71 3.26
CA VAL A 34 -8.03 1.10 2.98
C VAL A 34 -7.71 2.31 3.83
N ILE A 35 -6.95 2.08 4.91
CA ILE A 35 -6.61 3.11 5.89
C ILE A 35 -5.15 3.53 5.67
N GLU A 36 -4.96 4.78 5.25
CA GLU A 36 -3.64 5.40 5.21
C GLU A 36 -3.25 5.85 6.62
N MET A 37 -2.01 5.56 7.03
CA MET A 37 -1.47 5.93 8.33
C MET A 37 -0.19 6.74 8.14
N GLY A 38 -0.20 7.96 8.66
CA GLY A 38 0.94 8.88 8.71
C GLY A 38 1.38 9.10 10.15
N ALA A 39 2.66 9.41 10.32
CA ALA A 39 3.27 9.74 11.60
C ALA A 39 4.40 10.74 11.42
N ASN A 40 4.67 11.49 12.48
CA ASN A 40 5.81 12.38 12.65
C ASN A 40 6.73 11.90 13.79
N HIS A 41 6.25 11.00 14.66
CA HIS A 41 7.00 10.48 15.80
C HIS A 41 6.91 8.96 15.91
N LEU A 42 7.86 8.36 16.65
CA LEU A 42 7.83 6.95 17.01
C LEU A 42 6.63 6.64 17.91
N GLY A 43 6.02 5.48 17.71
CA GLY A 43 4.84 4.98 18.44
C GLY A 43 3.51 5.39 17.84
N GLU A 44 3.47 6.38 16.95
CA GLU A 44 2.21 6.86 16.37
C GLU A 44 1.59 5.82 15.42
N ILE A 45 2.39 5.18 14.56
CA ILE A 45 1.87 4.14 13.65
C ILE A 45 1.43 2.91 14.44
N ALA A 46 2.18 2.52 15.47
CA ALA A 46 1.78 1.44 16.37
C ALA A 46 0.39 1.72 16.98
N HIS A 47 0.19 2.93 17.51
CA HIS A 47 -1.09 3.33 18.09
C HIS A 47 -2.23 3.35 17.04
N LEU A 48 -1.96 3.83 15.82
CA LEU A 48 -2.95 3.78 14.74
C LEU A 48 -3.34 2.35 14.36
N CYS A 49 -2.41 1.40 14.43
CA CYS A 49 -2.68 -0.01 14.21
C CYS A 49 -3.53 -0.62 15.33
N GLU A 50 -3.35 -0.23 16.59
CA GLU A 50 -4.22 -0.65 17.70
C GLU A 50 -5.67 -0.22 17.45
N ILE A 51 -5.88 0.99 16.93
CA ILE A 51 -7.21 1.53 16.63
C ILE A 51 -7.81 0.82 15.41
N ALA A 52 -7.05 0.69 14.33
CA ALA A 52 -7.58 0.19 13.05
C ALA A 52 -7.62 -1.34 12.96
N SER A 53 -6.82 -2.06 13.75
CA SER A 53 -6.69 -3.52 13.77
C SER A 53 -6.61 -4.13 12.34
N PRO A 54 -5.58 -3.77 11.54
CA PRO A 54 -5.53 -4.16 10.13
C PRO A 54 -5.28 -5.66 9.93
N GLU A 55 -6.00 -6.27 8.98
CA GLU A 55 -5.74 -7.66 8.54
C GLU A 55 -4.49 -7.76 7.64
N PHE A 56 -4.19 -6.69 6.89
CA PHE A 56 -3.04 -6.57 6.00
C PHE A 56 -2.33 -5.25 6.25
N ALA A 57 -1.01 -5.29 6.33
CA ALA A 57 -0.15 -4.12 6.57
C ALA A 57 0.89 -3.99 5.46
N ILE A 58 1.15 -2.75 5.02
CA ILE A 58 2.10 -2.47 3.94
C ILE A 58 2.81 -1.14 4.15
N VAL A 59 4.14 -1.13 3.98
CA VAL A 59 4.91 0.10 3.75
C VAL A 59 5.18 0.22 2.25
N THR A 60 4.68 1.28 1.61
CA THR A 60 4.87 1.50 0.18
C THR A 60 6.32 1.84 -0.16
N ASN A 61 6.92 2.77 0.59
CA ASN A 61 8.35 3.10 0.53
C ASN A 61 8.79 3.76 1.84
N THR A 62 10.12 3.89 2.01
CA THR A 62 10.75 4.58 3.16
C THR A 62 11.52 5.83 2.72
N LEU A 63 11.22 6.37 1.54
CA LEU A 63 11.83 7.59 1.02
C LEU A 63 10.92 8.76 1.40
N ASP A 64 11.22 9.41 2.51
CA ASP A 64 10.37 10.46 3.06
C ASP A 64 11.10 11.80 3.16
N ALA A 65 10.40 12.90 2.87
CA ALA A 65 10.93 14.25 3.02
C ALA A 65 11.05 14.67 4.50
N HIS A 66 10.33 13.99 5.41
CA HIS A 66 10.27 14.32 6.83
C HIS A 66 11.35 13.63 7.69
N ILE A 67 12.46 13.18 7.09
CA ILE A 67 13.59 12.55 7.83
C ILE A 67 14.04 13.39 9.03
N GLY A 68 13.97 14.72 8.91
CA GLY A 68 14.34 15.66 9.97
C GLY A 68 13.46 15.55 11.23
N GLU A 69 12.15 15.36 11.07
CA GLU A 69 11.19 15.29 12.18
C GLU A 69 11.36 14.01 13.00
N PHE A 70 11.75 12.91 12.34
CA PHE A 70 12.07 11.65 13.01
C PHE A 70 13.45 11.63 13.69
N GLY A 71 14.27 12.67 13.51
CA GLY A 71 15.64 12.69 14.03
C GLY A 71 16.57 11.72 13.28
N GLY A 72 16.28 11.43 12.00
CA GLY A 72 17.15 10.66 11.11
C GLY A 72 16.49 9.43 10.47
N PHE A 73 17.16 8.91 9.44
CA PHE A 73 16.65 7.82 8.60
C PHE A 73 16.33 6.54 9.39
N ASN A 74 17.17 6.18 10.38
CA ASN A 74 16.95 4.99 11.19
C ASN A 74 15.64 5.06 11.99
N ASN A 75 15.28 6.24 12.51
CA ASN A 75 14.04 6.42 13.24
C ASN A 75 12.83 6.46 12.31
N LEU A 76 12.97 7.05 11.11
CA LEU A 76 11.94 6.99 10.07
C LEU A 76 11.60 5.53 9.70
N VAL A 77 12.64 4.70 9.47
CA VAL A 77 12.46 3.28 9.17
C VAL A 77 11.80 2.57 10.35
N LYS A 78 12.27 2.80 11.60
CA LYS A 78 11.63 2.22 12.79
C LYS A 78 10.15 2.59 12.88
N ALA A 79 9.81 3.87 12.73
CA ALA A 79 8.44 4.36 12.81
C ALA A 79 7.54 3.71 11.76
N LYS A 80 7.95 3.72 10.48
CA LYS A 80 7.17 3.06 9.42
C LYS A 80 7.04 1.55 9.64
N GLY A 81 8.05 0.92 10.23
CA GLY A 81 8.05 -0.50 10.57
C GLY A 81 7.05 -0.90 11.64
N GLU A 82 6.56 0.05 12.46
CA GLU A 82 5.53 -0.19 13.48
C GLU A 82 4.20 -0.68 12.89
N ILE A 83 3.99 -0.53 11.57
CA ILE A 83 2.78 -1.01 10.90
C ILE A 83 2.70 -2.54 10.87
N TYR A 84 3.85 -3.23 10.96
CA TYR A 84 3.92 -4.67 10.87
C TYR A 84 3.73 -5.32 12.23
N SER A 85 2.90 -6.36 12.28
CA SER A 85 2.58 -7.11 13.49
C SER A 85 2.44 -8.60 13.20
N ASN A 86 2.39 -9.42 14.26
CA ASN A 86 2.09 -10.86 14.13
C ASN A 86 0.59 -11.15 13.94
N HIS A 87 -0.26 -10.12 14.00
CA HIS A 87 -1.72 -10.24 13.85
C HIS A 87 -2.21 -9.86 12.45
N SER A 88 -1.33 -9.34 11.60
CA SER A 88 -1.59 -8.93 10.23
C SER A 88 -0.74 -9.73 9.24
N LYS A 89 -1.21 -9.89 8.01
CA LYS A 89 -0.35 -10.28 6.89
C LYS A 89 0.49 -9.08 6.46
N ASN A 90 1.80 -9.23 6.51
CA ASN A 90 2.76 -8.16 6.29
C ASN A 90 3.28 -8.20 4.85
N ILE A 91 3.06 -7.11 4.13
CA ILE A 91 3.48 -6.95 2.73
C ILE A 91 4.65 -5.97 2.70
N VAL A 92 5.80 -6.43 2.22
CA VAL A 92 7.06 -5.68 2.32
C VAL A 92 7.61 -5.26 0.96
N ASN A 93 8.19 -4.06 0.91
CA ASN A 93 8.94 -3.60 -0.26
C ASN A 93 10.37 -4.17 -0.21
N THR A 94 10.86 -4.78 -1.28
CA THR A 94 12.21 -5.37 -1.35
C THR A 94 13.34 -4.35 -1.21
N GLN A 95 13.05 -3.06 -1.36
CA GLN A 95 14.02 -1.97 -1.12
C GLN A 95 14.16 -1.59 0.36
N THR A 96 13.43 -2.27 1.26
CA THR A 96 13.49 -2.06 2.70
C THR A 96 14.12 -3.25 3.40
N SER A 97 14.58 -3.07 4.64
CA SER A 97 15.11 -4.16 5.46
C SER A 97 14.02 -4.99 6.16
N PHE A 98 12.75 -4.72 5.88
CA PHE A 98 11.64 -5.44 6.53
C PHE A 98 11.48 -6.84 5.96
N THR A 99 10.98 -7.75 6.78
CA THR A 99 10.62 -9.11 6.39
C THR A 99 9.12 -9.29 6.61
N GLY A 100 8.45 -9.97 5.68
CA GLY A 100 7.00 -10.18 5.73
C GLY A 100 6.57 -11.39 4.90
N ASP A 101 5.26 -11.59 4.81
CA ASP A 101 4.63 -12.75 4.16
C ASP A 101 4.67 -12.66 2.64
N VAL A 102 4.54 -11.45 2.08
CA VAL A 102 4.56 -11.17 0.64
C VAL A 102 5.50 -10.01 0.38
N SER A 103 6.36 -10.13 -0.62
CA SER A 103 7.27 -9.08 -1.04
C SER A 103 6.92 -8.50 -2.41
N PHE A 104 7.07 -7.20 -2.58
CA PHE A 104 6.95 -6.52 -3.86
C PHE A 104 8.17 -5.66 -4.18
N GLY A 105 8.46 -5.51 -5.47
CA GLY A 105 9.67 -4.85 -5.96
C GLY A 105 10.64 -5.86 -6.58
N GLU A 106 11.77 -5.36 -7.09
CA GLU A 106 12.77 -6.19 -7.76
C GLU A 106 13.25 -7.34 -6.84
N GLY A 107 13.29 -8.56 -7.40
CA GLY A 107 13.65 -9.78 -6.65
C GLY A 107 12.57 -10.32 -5.70
N GLY A 108 11.42 -9.65 -5.59
CA GLY A 108 10.31 -10.06 -4.71
C GLY A 108 9.34 -11.03 -5.37
N ASN A 109 8.29 -11.40 -4.63
CA ASN A 109 7.22 -12.26 -5.16
C ASN A 109 6.42 -11.56 -6.26
N ILE A 110 6.29 -10.23 -6.17
CA ILE A 110 5.51 -9.40 -7.08
C ILE A 110 6.41 -8.29 -7.62
N PHE A 111 6.66 -8.29 -8.93
CA PHE A 111 7.62 -7.38 -9.53
C PHE A 111 7.26 -6.99 -10.97
N ALA A 112 7.84 -5.87 -11.43
CA ALA A 112 7.68 -5.39 -12.79
C ALA A 112 8.88 -5.83 -13.66
N SER A 113 8.60 -6.34 -14.86
CA SER A 113 9.59 -6.56 -15.92
C SER A 113 9.16 -5.85 -17.22
N ASN A 114 10.04 -5.75 -18.22
CA ASN A 114 9.74 -5.15 -19.52
C ASN A 114 9.09 -3.75 -19.43
N ILE A 115 9.63 -2.91 -18.54
CA ILE A 115 9.09 -1.58 -18.28
C ILE A 115 9.37 -0.66 -19.48
N ASN A 116 8.31 -0.06 -20.01
CA ASN A 116 8.36 0.97 -21.03
C ASN A 116 7.35 2.07 -20.67
N ASN A 117 7.86 3.17 -20.13
CA ASN A 117 7.08 4.32 -19.66
C ASN A 117 6.01 3.94 -18.62
N ASN A 118 4.74 3.79 -19.04
CA ASN A 118 3.60 3.39 -18.21
C ASN A 118 3.15 1.94 -18.43
N SER A 119 3.81 1.22 -19.35
CA SER A 119 3.57 -0.19 -19.62
C SER A 119 4.62 -1.05 -18.93
N PHE A 120 4.22 -2.18 -18.36
CA PHE A 120 5.13 -3.17 -17.78
C PHE A 120 4.44 -4.54 -17.68
N ASP A 121 5.23 -5.60 -17.58
CA ASP A 121 4.72 -6.91 -17.19
C ASP A 121 4.67 -6.99 -15.67
N LEU A 122 3.47 -7.14 -15.13
CA LEU A 122 3.23 -7.49 -13.73
C LEU A 122 3.43 -8.99 -13.56
N ASN A 123 4.45 -9.36 -12.80
CA ASN A 123 4.73 -10.75 -12.41
C ASN A 123 4.23 -10.94 -10.97
N ILE A 124 3.44 -11.99 -10.74
CA ILE A 124 2.96 -12.42 -9.42
C ILE A 124 3.29 -13.91 -9.31
N PHE A 125 4.38 -14.23 -8.61
CA PHE A 125 4.99 -15.56 -8.62
C PHE A 125 5.19 -16.05 -10.08
N ASP A 126 4.59 -17.19 -10.45
CA ASP A 126 4.70 -17.79 -11.78
C ASP A 126 3.71 -17.19 -12.80
N ASN A 127 2.81 -16.31 -12.37
CA ASN A 127 1.81 -15.69 -13.24
C ASN A 127 2.30 -14.34 -13.76
N LYS A 128 1.92 -14.01 -15.00
CA LYS A 128 2.33 -12.78 -15.67
C LYS A 128 1.19 -12.16 -16.46
N VAL A 129 1.09 -10.84 -16.40
CA VAL A 129 0.21 -10.08 -17.29
C VAL A 129 0.81 -8.70 -17.60
N THR A 130 0.72 -8.25 -18.86
CA THR A 130 1.11 -6.89 -19.23
C THR A 130 0.06 -5.90 -18.74
N VAL A 131 0.48 -4.80 -18.12
CA VAL A 131 -0.37 -3.72 -17.58
C VAL A 131 0.05 -2.39 -18.22
N ILE A 132 -0.94 -1.58 -18.62
CA ILE A 132 -0.71 -0.20 -19.08
C ILE A 132 -1.40 0.77 -18.12
N LEU A 133 -0.62 1.47 -17.30
CA LEU A 133 -1.16 2.48 -16.39
C LEU A 133 -1.57 3.75 -17.13
N GLN A 134 -2.61 4.41 -16.66
CA GLN A 134 -2.95 5.77 -17.11
C GLN A 134 -2.02 6.83 -16.51
N LEU A 135 -1.14 6.43 -15.58
CA LEU A 135 -0.20 7.27 -14.85
C LEU A 135 1.21 7.03 -15.37
N LEU A 136 1.97 8.12 -15.55
CA LEU A 136 3.36 8.06 -16.00
C LEU A 136 4.33 7.96 -14.83
N GLY A 137 5.50 7.37 -15.07
CA GLY A 137 6.64 7.42 -14.14
C GLY A 137 6.80 6.17 -13.26
N ARG A 138 8.07 5.89 -12.92
CA ARG A 138 8.48 4.68 -12.19
C ARG A 138 7.80 4.52 -10.83
N HIS A 139 7.65 5.62 -10.07
CA HIS A 139 6.98 5.60 -8.77
C HIS A 139 5.53 5.10 -8.86
N ASN A 140 4.83 5.35 -9.97
CA ASN A 140 3.47 4.84 -10.17
C ASN A 140 3.45 3.33 -10.47
N ILE A 141 4.51 2.80 -11.07
CA ILE A 141 4.69 1.35 -11.20
C ILE A 141 4.94 0.73 -9.83
N ASP A 142 5.79 1.34 -9.00
CA ASP A 142 6.05 0.85 -7.63
C ASP A 142 4.77 0.86 -6.77
N ASN A 143 3.97 1.93 -6.86
CA ASN A 143 2.65 1.99 -6.24
C ASN A 143 1.68 0.92 -6.79
N ALA A 144 1.72 0.65 -8.10
CA ALA A 144 0.92 -0.41 -8.71
C ALA A 144 1.34 -1.80 -8.23
N LEU A 145 2.64 -2.04 -8.00
CA LEU A 145 3.15 -3.28 -7.41
C LEU A 145 2.68 -3.44 -5.97
N ALA A 146 2.77 -2.38 -5.15
CA ALA A 146 2.25 -2.36 -3.79
C ALA A 146 0.74 -2.68 -3.75
N ALA A 147 -0.06 -2.03 -4.60
CA ALA A 147 -1.50 -2.29 -4.72
C ALA A 147 -1.80 -3.72 -5.20
N SER A 148 -1.00 -4.24 -6.13
CA SER A 148 -1.11 -5.62 -6.62
C SER A 148 -0.82 -6.63 -5.53
N ALA A 149 0.13 -6.34 -4.64
CA ALA A 149 0.44 -7.20 -3.50
C ALA A 149 -0.71 -7.27 -2.50
N CYS A 150 -1.33 -6.13 -2.16
CA CYS A 150 -2.54 -6.12 -1.33
C CYS A 150 -3.69 -6.91 -1.99
N ALA A 151 -3.94 -6.70 -3.28
CA ALA A 151 -4.98 -7.40 -4.00
C ALA A 151 -4.72 -8.92 -4.09
N TYR A 152 -3.48 -9.33 -4.32
CA TYR A 152 -3.09 -10.74 -4.30
C TYR A 152 -3.28 -11.37 -2.93
N ALA A 153 -2.92 -10.67 -1.85
CA ALA A 153 -3.06 -11.16 -0.49
C ALA A 153 -4.54 -11.37 -0.09
N LEU A 154 -5.47 -10.64 -0.73
CA LEU A 154 -6.92 -10.80 -0.68
C LEU A 154 -7.46 -11.92 -1.60
N GLY A 155 -6.60 -12.61 -2.35
CA GLY A 155 -7.00 -13.68 -3.28
C GLY A 155 -7.60 -13.18 -4.60
N ILE A 156 -7.33 -11.93 -5.00
CA ILE A 156 -7.86 -11.37 -6.25
C ILE A 156 -7.04 -11.87 -7.45
N ASP A 157 -7.75 -12.38 -8.46
CA ASP A 157 -7.14 -12.89 -9.70
C ASP A 157 -6.35 -11.80 -10.45
N ILE A 158 -5.19 -12.17 -11.01
CA ILE A 158 -4.28 -11.25 -11.70
C ILE A 158 -4.94 -10.50 -12.87
N LYS A 159 -5.93 -11.10 -13.55
CA LYS A 159 -6.66 -10.41 -14.64
C LYS A 159 -7.55 -9.31 -14.07
N LEU A 160 -8.15 -9.51 -12.90
CA LEU A 160 -8.92 -8.46 -12.21
C LEU A 160 -8.00 -7.37 -11.65
N ILE A 161 -6.82 -7.74 -11.13
CA ILE A 161 -5.80 -6.77 -10.71
C ILE A 161 -5.42 -5.86 -11.88
N LYS A 162 -5.04 -6.44 -13.03
CA LYS A 162 -4.77 -5.67 -14.26
C LYS A 162 -5.92 -4.72 -14.59
N GLN A 163 -7.16 -5.22 -14.65
CA GLN A 163 -8.30 -4.38 -15.00
C GLN A 163 -8.52 -3.23 -14.01
N GLY A 164 -8.23 -3.42 -12.73
CA GLY A 164 -8.27 -2.37 -11.71
C GLY A 164 -7.20 -1.31 -11.94
N LEU A 165 -5.94 -1.74 -12.11
CA LEU A 165 -4.80 -0.86 -12.35
C LEU A 165 -4.98 0.01 -13.60
N GLU A 166 -5.41 -0.58 -14.71
CA GLU A 166 -5.59 0.12 -16.00
C GLU A 166 -6.76 1.12 -15.99
N LYS A 167 -7.65 1.04 -15.00
CA LYS A 167 -8.77 1.98 -14.80
C LYS A 167 -8.45 3.09 -13.80
N THR A 168 -7.28 3.06 -13.17
CA THR A 168 -6.84 4.10 -12.22
C THR A 168 -6.79 5.45 -12.93
N LYS A 169 -7.31 6.48 -12.28
CA LYS A 169 -7.26 7.86 -12.76
C LYS A 169 -6.45 8.70 -11.78
N LEU A 170 -5.86 9.80 -12.26
CA LEU A 170 -5.33 10.83 -11.38
C LEU A 170 -6.44 11.30 -10.43
N LYS A 171 -6.17 11.24 -9.12
CA LYS A 171 -6.96 12.03 -8.16
C LYS A 171 -6.72 13.50 -8.50
N LYS A 172 -7.78 14.26 -8.80
CA LYS A 172 -7.69 15.71 -8.74
C LYS A 172 -7.41 16.08 -7.28
N ALA A 173 -6.49 17.03 -7.07
CA ALA A 173 -6.32 17.65 -5.77
C ALA A 173 -7.60 18.48 -5.53
N ASP A 174 -8.53 17.92 -4.76
CA ASP A 174 -9.69 18.64 -4.20
C ASP A 174 -9.36 19.06 -2.77
#